data_AF-A0A1H0VFX4-F1
#
_entry.id   AF-A0A1H0VFX4-F1
#
_cell.length_a   1.000
_cell.length_b   1.000
_cell.length_c   1.000
_cell.angle_alpha   90.00
_cell.angle_beta   90.00
_cell.angle_gamma   90.00
#
_symmetry.space_group_name_H-M   'P 1'
#
loop_
_entity.id
_entity.type
_entity.pdbx_description
1 polymer ?
#
loop_
_entity_poly.entity_id
_entity_poly.type
_entity_poly.pdbx_seq_one_letter_code
_entity_poly.pdbx_strand_id
1 'polypeptide(L)'
;MSNIKFIDAVIMGDVLIDEIDDYIDMWHDGDSKLEIYEFLGMTQNEYRLWVDDESILKEIIKCHMNGKDIEEVILNPYYTKQRMVARAKSAEEAKAAYEIIRKYENE
;
A
#
# COMPACT_ATOMS: atom_id res chain seq x y z
N MET A 1 22.66 -9.49 12.99
CA MET A 1 21.73 -8.40 12.67
C MET A 1 20.36 -9.05 12.65
N SER A 2 19.43 -8.58 13.49
CA SER A 2 18.05 -9.06 13.38
C SER A 2 17.56 -8.69 11.99
N ASN A 3 17.00 -9.65 11.24
CA ASN A 3 16.39 -9.39 9.93
C ASN A 3 15.21 -8.43 10.14
N ILE A 4 15.47 -7.12 10.05
CA ILE A 4 14.43 -6.10 10.06
C ILE A 4 13.77 -6.17 8.69
N LYS A 5 12.48 -6.44 8.68
CA LYS A 5 11.68 -6.50 7.45
C LYS A 5 11.56 -5.12 6.85
N PHE A 6 11.38 -5.02 5.53
CA PHE A 6 11.27 -3.74 4.84
C PHE A 6 10.22 -2.81 5.50
N ILE A 7 9.00 -3.32 5.73
CA ILE A 7 7.92 -2.54 6.35
C ILE A 7 8.34 -2.00 7.73
N ASP A 8 8.97 -2.83 8.56
CA ASP A 8 9.43 -2.41 9.89
C ASP A 8 10.52 -1.32 9.79
N ALA A 9 11.47 -1.48 8.86
CA ALA A 9 12.54 -0.52 8.62
C ALA A 9 12.00 0.84 8.15
N VAL A 10 10.99 0.83 7.28
CA VAL A 10 10.31 2.05 6.82
C VAL A 10 9.55 2.73 7.98
N ILE A 11 8.88 1.96 8.84
CA ILE A 11 8.15 2.49 10.00
C ILE A 11 9.12 3.13 11.01
N MET A 12 10.31 2.56 11.19
CA MET A 12 11.36 3.11 12.03
C MET A 12 12.02 4.37 11.43
N GLY A 13 11.82 4.62 10.13
CA GLY A 13 12.46 5.71 9.40
C GLY A 13 13.92 5.43 9.03
N ASP A 14 14.33 4.16 9.08
CA ASP A 14 15.67 3.71 8.70
C ASP A 14 15.80 3.56 7.17
N VAL A 15 14.68 3.36 6.48
CA VAL A 15 14.60 3.10 5.03
C VAL A 15 13.45 3.90 4.43
N LEU A 16 13.61 4.35 3.18
CA LEU A 16 12.57 5.03 2.40
C LEU A 16 11.70 4.03 1.62
N ILE A 17 10.47 4.46 1.32
CA ILE A 17 9.52 3.64 0.54
C ILE A 17 10.08 3.29 -0.85
N ASP A 18 10.85 4.20 -1.43
CA ASP A 18 11.46 4.05 -2.75
C ASP A 18 12.65 3.07 -2.75
N GLU A 19 13.16 2.67 -1.57
CA GLU A 19 14.24 1.67 -1.43
C GLU A 19 13.68 0.23 -1.39
N ILE A 20 12.39 0.03 -1.72
CA ILE A 20 11.80 -1.31 -1.81
C ILE A 20 12.52 -2.17 -2.86
N ASP A 21 12.97 -1.58 -3.96
CA ASP A 21 13.67 -2.29 -5.03
C ASP A 21 15.01 -2.86 -4.53
N ASP A 22 15.73 -2.13 -3.68
CA ASP A 22 16.98 -2.62 -3.07
C ASP A 22 16.73 -3.83 -2.17
N TYR A 23 15.61 -3.84 -1.44
CA TYR A 23 15.21 -5.00 -0.63
C TYR A 23 14.81 -6.21 -1.48
N ILE A 24 14.21 -5.97 -2.64
CA ILE A 24 13.86 -7.03 -3.59
C ILE A 24 15.13 -7.64 -4.19
N ASP A 25 16.10 -6.80 -4.57
CA ASP A 25 17.41 -7.24 -5.05
C ASP A 25 18.16 -8.03 -3.96
N MET A 26 18.14 -7.55 -2.71
CA MET A 26 18.72 -8.28 -1.56
C MET A 26 18.06 -9.65 -1.34
N TRP A 27 16.75 -9.77 -1.55
CA TRP A 27 16.05 -11.04 -1.47
C TRP A 27 16.43 -11.97 -2.64
N HIS A 28 16.53 -11.43 -3.85
CA HIS A 28 16.90 -12.16 -5.06
C HIS A 28 18.35 -12.68 -5.04
N ASP A 29 19.29 -11.86 -4.58
CA ASP A 29 20.71 -12.21 -4.49
C ASP A 29 21.04 -12.98 -3.20
N GLY A 30 20.13 -12.96 -2.22
CA GLY A 30 20.27 -13.63 -0.95
C GLY A 30 19.91 -15.13 -1.01
N ASP A 31 20.26 -15.84 0.07
CA ASP A 31 19.83 -17.24 0.30
C ASP A 31 18.61 -17.29 1.25
N SER A 32 17.73 -16.30 1.13
CA SER A 32 16.52 -16.24 1.95
C SER A 32 15.58 -17.38 1.57
N LYS A 33 15.18 -18.19 2.55
CA LYS A 33 14.16 -19.24 2.37
C LYS A 33 12.73 -18.70 2.52
N LEU A 34 12.60 -17.44 2.90
CA LEU A 34 11.31 -16.78 3.05
C LEU A 34 10.79 -16.37 1.69
N GLU A 35 9.47 -16.39 1.54
CA GLU A 35 8.84 -15.79 0.38
C GLU A 35 9.07 -14.27 0.39
N ILE A 36 9.10 -13.63 -0.78
CA ILE A 36 9.33 -12.19 -0.93
C ILE A 36 8.42 -11.34 -0.04
N TYR A 37 7.14 -11.71 0.06
CA TYR A 37 6.18 -10.99 0.90
C TYR A 37 6.54 -11.09 2.39
N GLU A 38 7.01 -12.25 2.86
CA GLU A 38 7.45 -12.43 4.25
C GLU A 38 8.74 -11.67 4.55
N PHE A 39 9.64 -11.61 3.57
CA PHE A 39 10.88 -10.85 3.64
C PHE A 39 10.64 -9.34 3.71
N LEU A 40 9.70 -8.83 2.90
CA LEU A 40 9.27 -7.44 2.94
C LEU A 40 8.45 -7.12 4.21
N GLY A 41 7.88 -8.12 4.87
CA GLY A 41 7.04 -7.95 6.06
C GLY A 41 5.57 -7.69 5.75
N MET A 42 5.14 -8.12 4.57
CA MET A 42 3.75 -8.09 4.12
C MET A 42 3.11 -9.47 4.28
N THR A 43 1.79 -9.49 4.29
CA THR A 43 1.00 -10.69 4.02
C THR A 43 0.95 -10.97 2.50
N GLN A 44 0.60 -12.19 2.12
CA GLN A 44 0.45 -12.56 0.71
C GLN A 44 -0.61 -11.70 0.00
N ASN A 45 -1.69 -11.32 0.69
CA ASN A 45 -2.74 -10.47 0.13
C ASN A 45 -2.26 -9.03 -0.08
N GLU A 46 -1.55 -8.45 0.88
CA GLU A 46 -0.92 -7.13 0.75
C GLU A 46 0.04 -7.08 -0.44
N TYR A 47 0.87 -8.11 -0.58
CA TYR A 47 1.78 -8.22 -1.70
C TYR A 47 1.03 -8.29 -3.04
N ARG A 48 -0.03 -9.10 -3.15
CA ARG A 48 -0.86 -9.16 -4.36
C ARG A 48 -1.44 -7.78 -4.71
N LEU A 49 -2.00 -7.09 -3.71
CA LEU A 49 -2.57 -5.76 -3.89
C LEU A 49 -1.53 -4.73 -4.34
N TRP A 50 -0.31 -4.83 -3.83
CA TRP A 50 0.80 -3.98 -4.22
C TRP A 50 1.29 -4.27 -5.64
N VAL A 51 1.37 -5.54 -6.03
CA VAL A 51 1.68 -5.93 -7.42
C VAL A 51 0.63 -5.40 -8.41
N ASP A 52 -0.65 -5.40 -8.01
CA ASP A 52 -1.73 -4.83 -8.83
C ASP A 52 -1.70 -3.29 -8.85
N ASP A 53 -1.20 -2.65 -7.79
CA ASP A 53 -1.10 -1.20 -7.65
C ASP A 53 0.01 -0.75 -6.68
N GLU A 54 1.11 -0.26 -7.24
CA GLU A 54 2.26 0.28 -6.49
C GLU A 54 1.88 1.38 -5.49
N SER A 55 0.84 2.17 -5.78
CA SER A 55 0.42 3.29 -4.92
C SER A 55 -0.14 2.83 -3.58
N ILE A 56 -0.53 1.56 -3.47
CA ILE A 56 -1.06 0.98 -2.23
C ILE A 56 0.02 0.74 -1.18
N LEU A 57 1.30 0.71 -1.57
CA LEU A 57 2.41 0.46 -0.65
C LEU A 57 2.40 1.41 0.55
N LYS A 58 2.13 2.70 0.29
CA LYS A 58 2.01 3.73 1.33
C LYS A 58 0.88 3.44 2.31
N GLU A 59 -0.19 2.83 1.83
CA GLU A 59 -1.36 2.50 2.63
C GLU A 59 -1.13 1.22 3.44
N ILE A 60 -0.45 0.22 2.88
CA ILE A 60 0.04 -0.96 3.61
C ILE A 60 0.88 -0.50 4.81
N ILE A 61 1.90 0.33 4.58
CA ILE A 61 2.76 0.84 5.67
C ILE A 61 1.94 1.54 6.75
N LYS A 62 1.01 2.44 6.37
CA LYS A 62 0.12 3.12 7.32
C LYS A 62 -0.78 2.14 8.09
N CYS A 63 -1.25 1.08 7.45
CA CYS A 63 -2.06 0.05 8.11
C CYS A 63 -1.25 -0.67 9.19
N HIS A 64 -0.01 -1.08 8.86
CA HIS A 64 0.93 -1.67 9.81
C HIS A 64 1.25 -0.72 10.98
N MET A 65 1.49 0.57 10.71
CA MET A 65 1.72 1.57 11.78
C MET A 65 0.54 1.72 12.75
N ASN A 66 -0.69 1.61 12.24
CA ASN A 66 -1.91 1.79 13.02
C ASN A 66 -2.50 0.47 13.54
N GLY A 67 -1.89 -0.67 13.24
CA GLY A 67 -2.42 -1.99 13.54
C GLY A 67 -3.78 -2.27 12.90
N LYS A 68 -4.03 -1.75 11.70
CA LYS A 68 -5.27 -1.95 10.93
C LYS A 68 -5.05 -2.97 9.84
N ASP A 69 -6.13 -3.68 9.48
CA ASP A 69 -6.12 -4.56 8.32
C ASP A 69 -6.30 -3.76 7.02
N ILE A 70 -5.47 -4.02 6.02
CA ILE A 70 -5.53 -3.32 4.74
C ILE A 70 -6.85 -3.59 4.01
N GLU A 71 -7.44 -4.79 4.15
CA GLU A 71 -8.69 -5.14 3.50
C GLU A 71 -9.84 -4.31 4.08
N GLU A 72 -9.87 -4.11 5.40
CA GLU A 72 -10.84 -3.20 6.03
C GLU A 72 -10.68 -1.76 5.52
N VAL A 73 -9.45 -1.33 5.26
CA VAL A 73 -9.18 0.01 4.70
C VAL A 73 -9.62 0.10 3.25
N ILE A 74 -9.34 -0.90 2.41
CA ILE A 74 -9.69 -0.88 0.98
C ILE A 74 -11.21 -1.02 0.77
N LEU A 75 -11.85 -1.90 1.55
CA LEU A 75 -13.30 -2.11 1.52
C LEU A 75 -14.06 -0.90 2.06
N ASN A 76 -13.40 0.00 2.79
CA ASN A 76 -14.02 1.26 3.20
C ASN A 76 -14.41 2.07 1.97
N PRO A 77 -15.71 2.41 1.79
CA PRO A 77 -16.18 3.20 0.66
C PRO A 77 -15.40 4.51 0.52
N TYR A 78 -14.97 5.12 1.61
CA TYR A 78 -14.18 6.36 1.60
C TYR A 78 -12.82 6.18 0.91
N TYR A 79 -12.16 5.04 1.09
CA TYR A 79 -10.87 4.74 0.47
C TYR A 79 -11.00 4.49 -1.02
N THR A 80 -11.96 3.65 -1.43
CA THR A 80 -12.27 3.40 -2.85
C THR A 80 -12.62 4.71 -3.57
N LYS A 81 -13.41 5.57 -2.92
CA LYS A 81 -13.78 6.89 -3.43
C LYS A 81 -12.56 7.82 -3.60
N GLN A 82 -11.63 7.86 -2.62
CA GLN A 82 -10.40 8.66 -2.74
C GLN A 82 -9.51 8.18 -3.89
N ARG A 83 -9.38 6.86 -4.09
CA ARG A 83 -8.58 6.29 -5.18
C ARG A 83 -9.14 6.63 -6.56
N MET A 84 -10.48 6.65 -6.71
CA MET A 84 -11.12 7.10 -7.94
C MET A 84 -10.79 8.57 -8.27
N VAL A 85 -10.82 9.44 -7.26
CA VAL A 85 -10.49 10.87 -7.43
C VAL A 85 -9.00 11.08 -7.68
N ALA A 86 -8.12 10.39 -6.95
CA ALA A 86 -6.67 10.53 -7.08
C ALA A 86 -6.13 10.00 -8.42
N ARG A 87 -6.80 9.00 -9.01
CA ARG A 87 -6.47 8.43 -10.33
C ARG A 87 -7.11 9.19 -11.50
N ALA A 88 -7.98 10.16 -11.25
CA ALA A 88 -8.58 10.96 -12.30
C ALA A 88 -7.49 11.70 -13.08
N LYS A 89 -7.50 11.56 -14.40
CA LYS A 89 -6.43 12.12 -15.26
C LYS A 89 -6.65 13.59 -15.60
N SER A 90 -7.80 14.14 -15.21
CA SER A 90 -8.15 15.55 -15.41
C SER A 90 -8.94 16.09 -14.22
N ALA A 91 -8.91 17.41 -14.05
CA ALA A 91 -9.72 18.10 -13.05
C ALA A 91 -11.22 17.84 -13.24
N GLU A 92 -11.66 17.59 -14.47
CA GLU A 92 -13.06 17.27 -14.80
C GLU A 92 -13.44 15.85 -14.37
N GLU A 93 -12.58 14.86 -14.59
CA GLU A 93 -12.78 13.50 -14.06
C GLU A 93 -12.77 13.49 -12.53
N ALA A 94 -11.87 14.25 -11.92
CA ALA A 94 -11.78 14.35 -10.47
C ALA A 94 -13.06 14.97 -9.89
N LYS A 95 -13.59 16.01 -10.54
CA LYS A 95 -14.83 16.68 -10.15
C LYS A 95 -16.05 15.79 -10.36
N ALA A 96 -16.12 15.07 -11.48
CA ALA A 96 -17.19 14.12 -11.76
C ALA A 96 -17.21 12.98 -10.73
N ALA A 97 -16.05 12.42 -10.39
CA ALA A 97 -15.92 11.44 -9.30
C ALA A 97 -16.40 12.05 -7.97
N TYR A 98 -16.03 13.30 -7.66
CA TYR A 98 -16.44 14.00 -6.45
C TYR A 98 -17.96 14.27 -6.37
N GLU A 99 -18.60 14.61 -7.49
CA GLU A 99 -20.05 14.83 -7.53
C GLU A 99 -20.84 13.54 -7.36
N ILE A 100 -20.36 12.45 -7.96
CA ILE A 100 -20.92 11.11 -7.73
C ILE A 100 -20.80 10.75 -6.25
N ILE A 101 -19.64 11.01 -5.63
CA ILE A 101 -19.40 10.78 -4.20
C ILE A 101 -20.40 11.53 -3.32
N ARG A 102 -20.59 12.83 -3.57
CA ARG A 102 -21.51 13.67 -2.80
C ARG A 102 -22.96 13.19 -2.90
N LYS A 103 -23.36 12.67 -4.05
CA LYS A 103 -24.74 12.21 -4.28
C LYS A 103 -25.08 10.99 -3.44
N TYR A 104 -24.16 10.02 -3.32
CA TYR A 104 -24.33 8.82 -2.50
C TYR A 104 -24.21 9.03 -0.98
N GLU A 105 -23.73 10.19 -0.52
CA GLU A 105 -23.70 10.53 0.92
C GLU A 105 -24.99 11.20 1.43
N ASN A 106 -25.88 11.61 0.52
CA ASN A 106 -27.13 12.31 0.85
C ASN A 106 -28.39 11.46 0.62
N GLU A 107 -28.23 10.16 0.33
CA GLU A 107 -29.30 9.15 0.26
C GLU A 107 -29.18 8.17 1.45
#